data_AF-A0A834YV29-F1
#
_entry.id   AF-A0A834YV29-F1
#
_cell.length_a   1.000
_cell.length_b   1.000
_cell.length_c   1.000
_cell.angle_alpha   90.00
_cell.angle_beta   90.00
_cell.angle_gamma   90.00
#
_symmetry.space_group_name_H-M   'P 1'
#
loop_
_entity.id
_entity.type
_entity.pdbx_description
1 polymer ?
#
loop_
_entity_poly.entity_id
_entity_poly.type
_entity_poly.pdbx_seq_one_letter_code
_entity_poly.pdbx_strand_id
1 'polypeptide(L)'
;MFSTPYVLAFALLLSLPLLFLLAPRILPPRHLPISLPDELDDLALFRRASLASLHSSSTFSHLGTTNPQPKIAFLFLTNSDLKFAPLWEKFFKGNENLFNIYIHADPSSKINPPGGVFQDRFISAKKTQRASPTLISATRRLLATALLDDPFNSFFALISQHCIPLHSFRFAYHSLFASTPTESTTHSTRYGRQVKYRSFIEILSKEPGLWERYTARGNDVMLPEIPFERFRVGSQFFILTRRHALLVIRDRRLWRKFKLPCLKTESCYPEEHYFPTLLSMEDEKGCTKFTLTHVNWTGSVGGHPHTYRPAEVSPELVYRLRLSNSTYSYLFARKFLPDCLTPLLDIADTVIFRD
;
A
#
# COMPACT_ATOMS: atom_id res chain seq x y z
N MET A 1 -14.06 24.33 61.42
CA MET A 1 -14.31 22.98 60.90
C MET A 1 -14.91 23.14 59.51
N PHE A 2 -14.11 23.03 58.46
CA PHE A 2 -14.63 23.09 57.09
C PHE A 2 -15.44 21.83 56.83
N SER A 3 -16.71 22.01 56.47
CA SER A 3 -17.66 20.92 56.26
C SER A 3 -17.13 19.95 55.21
N THR A 4 -16.99 18.70 55.63
CA THR A 4 -16.53 17.51 54.89
C THR A 4 -17.14 17.27 53.50
N PRO A 5 -18.42 17.63 53.18
CA PRO A 5 -18.95 17.35 51.84
C PRO A 5 -18.35 18.23 50.73
N TYR A 6 -17.93 19.45 51.04
CA TYR A 6 -17.40 20.37 50.02
C TYR A 6 -15.96 20.01 49.61
N VAL A 7 -15.17 19.47 50.53
CA VAL A 7 -13.80 19.01 50.24
C VAL A 7 -13.82 17.83 49.25
N LEU A 8 -14.74 16.88 49.44
CA LEU A 8 -14.92 15.74 48.54
C LEU A 8 -15.41 16.18 47.16
N ALA A 9 -16.39 17.09 47.10
CA ALA A 9 -16.87 17.63 45.85
C ALA A 9 -15.77 18.38 45.08
N PHE A 10 -14.98 19.21 45.77
CA PHE A 10 -13.88 19.97 45.17
C PHE A 10 -12.74 19.06 44.69
N ALA A 11 -12.42 18.01 45.46
CA ALA A 11 -11.43 17.00 45.05
C ALA A 11 -11.88 16.21 43.81
N LEU A 12 -13.16 15.82 43.73
CA LEU A 12 -13.73 15.18 42.54
C LEU A 12 -13.68 16.11 41.32
N LEU A 13 -14.04 17.38 41.50
CA LEU A 13 -14.09 18.39 40.43
C LEU A 13 -12.69 18.75 39.90
N LEU A 14 -11.65 18.70 40.74
CA LEU A 14 -10.25 18.87 40.33
C LEU A 14 -9.63 17.58 39.76
N SER A 15 -10.03 16.41 40.25
CA SER A 15 -9.48 15.13 39.79
C SER A 15 -9.97 14.73 38.40
N LEU A 16 -11.22 15.05 38.03
CA LEU A 16 -11.77 14.70 36.71
C LEU A 16 -10.97 15.32 35.54
N PRO A 17 -10.70 16.64 35.53
CA PRO A 17 -9.88 17.27 34.49
C PRO A 17 -8.46 16.73 34.46
N LEU A 18 -7.85 16.50 35.63
CA LEU A 18 -6.53 15.85 35.72
C LEU A 18 -6.56 14.44 35.13
N LEU A 19 -7.63 13.68 35.33
CA LEU A 19 -7.82 12.36 34.75
C LEU A 19 -7.97 12.45 33.23
N PHE A 20 -8.72 13.42 32.68
CA PHE A 20 -8.78 13.63 31.23
C PHE A 20 -7.46 14.16 30.62
N LEU A 21 -6.63 14.88 31.38
CA LEU A 21 -5.32 15.37 30.95
C LEU A 21 -4.22 14.30 31.03
N LEU A 22 -4.24 13.45 32.08
CA LEU A 22 -3.23 12.45 32.37
C LEU A 22 -3.58 11.07 31.82
N ALA A 23 -4.86 10.68 31.77
CA ALA A 23 -5.27 9.37 31.27
C ALA A 23 -4.85 9.10 29.83
N PRO A 24 -4.86 10.06 28.88
CA PRO A 24 -4.31 9.82 27.53
C PRO A 24 -2.80 9.57 27.52
N ARG A 25 -2.07 9.99 28.57
CA ARG A 25 -0.62 9.75 28.75
C ARG A 25 -0.32 8.45 29.50
N ILE A 26 -1.26 7.95 30.30
CA ILE A 26 -1.12 6.76 31.15
C ILE A 26 -1.77 5.53 30.51
N LEU A 27 -2.87 5.71 29.76
CA LEU A 27 -3.57 4.62 29.08
C LEU A 27 -2.84 4.28 27.77
N PRO A 28 -2.65 2.98 27.47
CA PRO A 28 -2.09 2.58 26.19
C PRO A 28 -2.95 3.11 25.04
N PRO A 29 -2.35 3.44 23.89
CA PRO A 29 -3.08 3.94 22.74
C PRO A 29 -4.22 2.97 22.39
N ARG A 30 -5.44 3.51 22.25
CA ARG A 30 -6.59 2.72 21.81
C ARG A 30 -6.36 2.30 20.36
N HIS A 31 -5.84 1.08 20.18
CA HIS A 31 -5.76 0.45 18.88
C HIS A 31 -7.17 0.22 18.36
N LEU A 32 -7.40 0.50 17.07
CA LEU A 32 -8.59 0.05 16.39
C LEU A 32 -8.49 -1.46 16.16
N PRO A 33 -9.21 -2.32 16.92
CA PRO A 33 -9.19 -3.75 16.66
C PRO A 33 -9.94 -4.04 15.36
N ILE A 34 -9.51 -5.07 14.64
CA ILE A 34 -10.30 -5.62 13.54
C ILE A 34 -11.43 -6.44 14.18
N SER A 35 -12.68 -6.09 13.89
CA SER A 35 -13.82 -6.81 14.46
C SER A 35 -13.94 -8.22 13.86
N LEU A 36 -14.56 -9.15 14.60
CA LEU A 36 -14.78 -10.51 14.09
C LEU A 36 -15.64 -10.55 12.81
N PRO A 37 -16.76 -9.79 12.72
CA PRO A 37 -17.50 -9.68 11.46
C PRO A 37 -16.62 -9.19 10.31
N ASP A 38 -15.80 -8.16 10.55
CA ASP A 38 -14.91 -7.63 9.52
C ASP A 38 -13.88 -8.67 9.06
N GLU A 39 -13.35 -9.48 9.98
CA GLU A 39 -12.44 -10.56 9.64
C GLU A 39 -13.16 -11.63 8.80
N LEU A 40 -14.37 -12.05 9.16
CA LEU A 40 -15.13 -13.05 8.41
C LEU A 40 -15.47 -12.60 6.98
N ASP A 41 -15.89 -11.34 6.82
CA ASP A 41 -16.16 -10.74 5.51
C ASP A 41 -14.92 -10.75 4.61
N ASP A 42 -13.76 -10.36 5.16
CA ASP A 42 -12.49 -10.38 4.45
C ASP A 42 -12.12 -11.80 4.01
N LEU A 43 -12.32 -12.79 4.89
CA LEU A 43 -12.06 -14.19 4.56
C LEU A 43 -12.95 -14.72 3.46
N ALA A 44 -14.24 -14.34 3.44
CA ALA A 44 -15.16 -14.69 2.37
C ALA A 44 -14.72 -14.09 1.03
N LEU A 45 -14.34 -12.81 1.01
CA LEU A 45 -13.79 -12.13 -0.17
C LEU A 45 -12.50 -12.81 -0.66
N PHE A 46 -11.54 -13.07 0.22
CA PHE A 46 -10.25 -13.65 -0.15
C PHE A 46 -10.38 -15.08 -0.69
N ARG A 47 -11.30 -15.88 -0.11
CA ARG A 47 -11.62 -17.23 -0.60
C ARG A 47 -12.21 -17.17 -2.02
N ARG A 48 -13.19 -16.30 -2.24
CA ARG A 48 -13.83 -16.13 -3.55
C ARG A 48 -12.83 -15.69 -4.62
N ALA A 49 -12.02 -14.67 -4.34
CA ALA A 49 -10.97 -14.22 -5.25
C ALA A 49 -9.92 -15.31 -5.55
N SER A 50 -9.55 -16.09 -4.53
CA SER A 50 -8.61 -17.20 -4.66
C SER A 50 -9.15 -18.34 -5.52
N LEU A 51 -10.44 -18.69 -5.37
CA LEU A 51 -11.11 -19.74 -6.15
C LEU A 51 -11.34 -19.29 -7.59
N ALA A 52 -11.79 -18.06 -7.83
CA ALA A 52 -11.98 -17.51 -9.17
C ALA A 52 -10.67 -17.54 -9.98
N SER A 53 -9.55 -17.23 -9.33
CA SER A 53 -8.23 -17.26 -9.98
C SER A 53 -7.74 -18.67 -10.33
N LEU A 54 -8.23 -19.72 -9.67
CA LEU A 54 -7.93 -21.11 -10.05
C LEU A 54 -8.69 -21.48 -11.34
N HIS A 55 -9.98 -21.17 -11.41
CA HIS A 55 -10.83 -21.49 -12.56
C HIS A 55 -10.42 -20.71 -13.81
N SER A 56 -10.08 -19.43 -13.66
CA SER A 56 -9.64 -18.57 -14.77
C SER A 56 -8.42 -19.17 -15.51
N SER A 57 -7.49 -19.80 -14.79
CA SER A 57 -6.33 -20.46 -15.41
C SER A 57 -6.67 -21.71 -16.25
N SER A 58 -7.86 -22.29 -16.07
CA SER A 58 -8.34 -23.48 -16.80
C SER A 58 -9.23 -23.17 -18.01
N THR A 59 -9.87 -21.99 -18.05
CA THR A 59 -10.83 -21.61 -19.11
C THR A 59 -10.16 -20.87 -20.28
N PHE A 60 -9.03 -20.20 -20.05
CA PHE A 60 -8.31 -19.46 -21.10
C PHE A 60 -7.63 -20.33 -22.17
N SER A 61 -7.68 -21.65 -22.05
CA SER A 61 -7.15 -22.57 -23.06
C SER A 61 -8.11 -22.87 -24.21
N HIS A 62 -9.41 -22.52 -24.14
CA HIS A 62 -10.37 -23.12 -25.08
C HIS A 62 -11.41 -22.25 -25.80
N LEU A 63 -11.72 -20.99 -25.46
CA LEU A 63 -12.67 -20.19 -26.26
C LEU A 63 -12.42 -18.68 -26.19
N GLY A 64 -12.15 -18.04 -27.35
CA GLY A 64 -12.27 -16.59 -27.53
C GLY A 64 -11.18 -15.93 -28.39
N THR A 65 -11.58 -15.40 -29.55
CA THR A 65 -10.77 -14.76 -30.59
C THR A 65 -10.30 -13.33 -30.27
N THR A 66 -10.05 -13.00 -29.00
CA THR A 66 -9.49 -11.69 -28.60
C THR A 66 -8.23 -11.94 -27.82
N ASN A 67 -7.07 -11.48 -28.31
CA ASN A 67 -5.80 -11.55 -27.58
C ASN A 67 -5.84 -10.47 -26.47
N PRO A 68 -6.22 -10.81 -25.23
CA PRO A 68 -6.55 -9.80 -24.23
C PRO A 68 -5.26 -9.26 -23.62
N GLN A 69 -5.09 -7.93 -23.68
CA GLN A 69 -3.87 -7.31 -23.19
C GLN A 69 -3.80 -7.33 -21.66
N PRO A 70 -2.63 -7.60 -21.06
CA PRO A 70 -2.48 -7.58 -19.62
C PRO A 70 -2.70 -6.16 -19.09
N LYS A 71 -3.34 -6.05 -17.92
CA LYS A 71 -3.69 -4.76 -17.32
C LYS A 71 -2.92 -4.47 -16.04
N ILE A 72 -2.84 -3.19 -15.70
CA ILE A 72 -2.41 -2.71 -14.38
C ILE A 72 -3.63 -2.35 -13.55
N ALA A 73 -3.82 -2.99 -12.41
CA ALA A 73 -4.78 -2.59 -11.39
C ALA A 73 -4.17 -1.49 -10.51
N PHE A 74 -4.71 -0.29 -10.57
CA PHE A 74 -4.37 0.82 -9.69
C PHE A 74 -5.24 0.77 -8.44
N LEU A 75 -4.60 0.57 -7.29
CA LEU A 75 -5.23 0.36 -6.00
C LEU A 75 -5.05 1.63 -5.16
N PHE A 76 -6.06 2.50 -5.17
CA PHE A 76 -6.06 3.74 -4.39
C PHE A 76 -6.50 3.46 -2.96
N LEU A 77 -5.59 3.60 -2.00
CA LEU A 77 -5.89 3.59 -0.57
C LEU A 77 -5.88 5.02 -0.05
N THR A 78 -7.05 5.53 0.34
CA THR A 78 -7.22 6.93 0.71
C THR A 78 -8.03 7.11 1.99
N ASN A 79 -7.74 8.19 2.72
CA ASN A 79 -8.54 8.70 3.82
C ASN A 79 -8.91 10.19 3.63
N SER A 80 -8.84 10.70 2.40
CA SER A 80 -9.32 12.03 2.02
C SER A 80 -9.63 12.11 0.53
N ASP A 81 -10.12 13.26 0.06
CA ASP A 81 -10.35 13.50 -1.37
C ASP A 81 -9.12 13.15 -2.24
N LEU A 82 -9.37 12.54 -3.40
CA LEU A 82 -8.38 12.31 -4.44
C LEU A 82 -8.11 13.63 -5.20
N LYS A 83 -7.47 14.59 -4.53
CA LYS A 83 -7.22 15.93 -5.09
C LYS A 83 -6.42 15.90 -6.39
N PHE A 84 -5.56 14.90 -6.58
CA PHE A 84 -4.81 14.71 -7.83
C PHE A 84 -5.59 13.97 -8.93
N ALA A 85 -6.90 13.71 -8.78
CA ALA A 85 -7.71 13.04 -9.79
C ALA A 85 -7.56 13.66 -11.20
N PRO A 86 -7.56 15.00 -11.41
CA PRO A 86 -7.37 15.57 -12.74
C PRO A 86 -6.02 15.25 -13.39
N LEU A 87 -4.95 15.15 -12.59
CA LEU A 87 -3.62 14.74 -13.09
C LEU A 87 -3.61 13.26 -13.49
N TRP A 88 -4.25 12.41 -12.67
CA TRP A 88 -4.40 10.99 -12.98
C TRP A 88 -5.31 10.75 -14.19
N GLU A 89 -6.35 11.55 -14.41
CA GLU A 89 -7.16 11.49 -15.64
C GLU A 89 -6.32 11.73 -16.88
N LYS A 90 -5.43 12.73 -16.87
CA LYS A 90 -4.46 12.95 -17.95
C LYS A 90 -3.53 11.75 -18.14
N PHE A 91 -3.04 11.15 -17.05
CA PHE A 91 -2.20 9.95 -17.10
C PHE A 91 -2.93 8.78 -17.78
N PHE A 92 -4.20 8.53 -17.43
CA PHE A 92 -4.97 7.39 -17.93
C PHE A 92 -5.52 7.56 -19.36
N LYS A 93 -5.72 8.80 -19.81
CA LYS A 93 -6.37 9.13 -21.08
C LYS A 93 -5.82 8.33 -22.27
N GLY A 94 -6.71 7.65 -22.99
CA GLY A 94 -6.38 6.89 -24.20
C GLY A 94 -5.77 5.51 -23.95
N ASN A 95 -5.82 4.99 -22.72
CA ASN A 95 -5.29 3.68 -22.32
C ASN A 95 -6.33 2.83 -21.56
N GLU A 96 -7.63 3.09 -21.75
CA GLU A 96 -8.75 2.57 -20.95
C GLU A 96 -8.83 1.03 -20.94
N ASN A 97 -8.26 0.36 -21.93
CA ASN A 97 -8.21 -1.10 -22.04
C ASN A 97 -6.98 -1.73 -21.33
N LEU A 98 -6.07 -0.94 -20.77
CA LEU A 98 -4.80 -1.39 -20.19
C LEU A 98 -4.72 -1.23 -18.67
N PHE A 99 -5.77 -0.72 -18.04
CA PHE A 99 -5.82 -0.56 -16.59
C PHE A 99 -7.21 -0.79 -16.02
N ASN A 100 -7.25 -1.00 -14.71
CA ASN A 100 -8.46 -0.93 -13.89
C ASN A 100 -8.15 -0.11 -12.64
N ILE A 101 -9.16 0.54 -12.05
CA ILE A 101 -9.03 1.38 -10.86
C ILE A 101 -9.92 0.83 -9.74
N TYR A 102 -9.37 0.73 -8.54
CA TYR A 102 -10.08 0.31 -7.34
C TYR A 102 -9.74 1.25 -6.19
N ILE A 103 -10.76 1.76 -5.49
CA ILE A 103 -10.59 2.78 -4.46
C ILE A 103 -11.12 2.25 -3.13
N HIS A 104 -10.23 2.16 -2.14
CA HIS A 104 -10.60 1.94 -0.75
C HIS A 104 -10.51 3.28 -0.02
N ALA A 105 -11.67 3.85 0.29
CA ALA A 105 -11.82 5.07 1.04
C ALA A 105 -12.13 4.77 2.50
N ASP A 106 -11.36 5.34 3.43
CA ASP A 106 -11.71 5.23 4.85
C ASP A 106 -13.14 5.76 5.10
N PRO A 107 -14.07 4.93 5.63
CA PRO A 107 -15.46 5.33 5.82
C PRO A 107 -15.64 6.42 6.89
N SER A 108 -14.63 6.69 7.71
CA SER A 108 -14.64 7.82 8.65
C SER A 108 -14.34 9.17 7.98
N SER A 109 -13.89 9.15 6.72
CA SER A 109 -13.60 10.34 5.95
C SER A 109 -14.75 10.65 4.98
N LYS A 110 -15.23 11.89 4.99
CA LYS A 110 -16.15 12.36 3.96
C LYS A 110 -15.36 12.64 2.69
N ILE A 111 -15.51 11.78 1.68
CA ILE A 111 -14.82 11.90 0.39
C ILE A 111 -15.80 12.34 -0.68
N ASN A 112 -15.44 13.38 -1.42
CA ASN A 112 -16.17 13.81 -2.59
C ASN A 112 -15.89 12.84 -3.75
N PRO A 113 -16.92 12.35 -4.48
CA PRO A 113 -16.71 11.53 -5.66
C PRO A 113 -15.82 12.27 -6.68
N PRO A 114 -14.67 11.70 -7.08
CA PRO A 114 -13.73 12.34 -8.01
C PRO A 114 -14.25 12.46 -9.45
N GLY A 115 -15.30 11.71 -9.84
CA GLY A 115 -15.83 11.70 -11.21
C GLY A 115 -14.88 11.03 -12.22
N GLY A 116 -15.17 11.24 -13.51
CA GLY A 116 -14.32 10.81 -14.62
C GLY A 116 -13.96 9.31 -14.59
N VAL A 117 -12.68 9.00 -14.80
CA VAL A 117 -12.17 7.61 -14.81
C VAL A 117 -12.31 6.88 -13.46
N PHE A 118 -12.55 7.64 -12.39
CA PHE A 118 -12.74 7.14 -11.02
C PHE A 118 -14.21 6.90 -10.64
N GLN A 119 -15.15 7.23 -11.53
CA GLN A 119 -16.57 6.97 -11.32
C GLN A 119 -16.83 5.48 -11.07
N ASP A 120 -17.60 5.17 -10.03
CA ASP A 120 -18.00 3.81 -9.64
C ASP A 120 -16.82 2.85 -9.40
N ARG A 121 -15.67 3.38 -8.95
CA ARG A 121 -14.46 2.59 -8.64
C ARG A 121 -14.26 2.29 -7.15
N PHE A 122 -15.17 2.73 -6.28
CA PHE A 122 -15.08 2.48 -4.85
C PHE A 122 -15.42 1.03 -4.51
N ILE A 123 -14.58 0.39 -3.70
CA ILE A 123 -14.83 -0.93 -3.13
C ILE A 123 -15.46 -0.79 -1.74
N SER A 124 -16.04 -1.88 -1.23
CA SER A 124 -16.46 -1.94 0.18
C SER A 124 -15.25 -1.71 1.09
N ALA A 125 -15.30 -0.66 1.89
CA ALA A 125 -14.18 -0.19 2.70
C ALA A 125 -14.46 -0.31 4.20
N LYS A 126 -13.38 -0.37 4.99
CA LYS A 126 -13.44 -0.40 6.46
C LYS A 126 -12.47 0.62 7.03
N LYS A 127 -12.68 1.01 8.29
CA LYS A 127 -11.83 2.02 8.94
C LYS A 127 -10.37 1.59 8.96
N THR A 128 -9.49 2.53 8.68
CA THR A 128 -8.03 2.37 8.68
C THR A 128 -7.40 3.29 9.73
N GLN A 129 -6.26 2.88 10.26
CA GLN A 129 -5.49 3.67 11.21
C GLN A 129 -4.00 3.46 10.93
N ARG A 130 -3.21 4.52 11.05
CA ARG A 130 -1.74 4.42 11.04
C ARG A 130 -1.27 3.49 12.17
N ALA A 131 -0.19 2.75 11.94
CA ALA A 131 0.37 1.82 12.91
C ALA A 131 -0.63 0.74 13.37
N SER A 132 -1.59 0.40 12.50
CA SER A 132 -2.62 -0.61 12.76
C SER A 132 -2.71 -1.61 11.60
N PRO A 133 -2.97 -2.90 11.90
CA PRO A 133 -3.15 -3.94 10.88
C PRO A 133 -4.32 -3.67 9.93
N THR A 134 -5.20 -2.72 10.26
CA THR A 134 -6.31 -2.28 9.41
C THR A 134 -5.84 -1.77 8.03
N LEU A 135 -4.65 -1.17 7.93
CA LEU A 135 -4.04 -0.79 6.64
C LEU A 135 -3.68 -2.02 5.79
N ILE A 136 -3.14 -3.08 6.41
CA ILE A 136 -2.90 -4.35 5.71
C ILE A 136 -4.23 -4.93 5.21
N SER A 137 -5.26 -4.97 6.05
CA SER A 137 -6.58 -5.49 5.64
C SER A 137 -7.18 -4.70 4.47
N ALA A 138 -7.09 -3.37 4.50
CA ALA A 138 -7.56 -2.52 3.40
C ALA A 138 -6.82 -2.83 2.09
N THR A 139 -5.48 -2.93 2.13
CA THR A 139 -4.68 -3.33 0.97
C THR A 139 -5.03 -4.74 0.47
N ARG A 140 -5.26 -5.70 1.37
CA ARG A 140 -5.69 -7.06 0.99
C ARG A 140 -7.08 -7.06 0.34
N ARG A 141 -8.01 -6.20 0.76
CA ARG A 141 -9.33 -6.02 0.12
C ARG A 141 -9.21 -5.46 -1.29
N LEU A 142 -8.36 -4.46 -1.48
CA LEU A 142 -8.03 -3.90 -2.81
C LEU A 142 -7.48 -4.99 -3.74
N LEU A 143 -6.48 -5.75 -3.28
CA LEU A 143 -5.90 -6.85 -4.04
C LEU A 143 -6.94 -7.93 -4.38
N ALA A 144 -7.75 -8.36 -3.40
CA ALA A 144 -8.74 -9.41 -3.62
C ALA A 144 -9.85 -8.98 -4.57
N THR A 145 -10.32 -7.73 -4.46
CA THR A 145 -11.34 -7.18 -5.37
C THR A 145 -10.81 -7.12 -6.79
N ALA A 146 -9.60 -6.57 -6.98
CA ALA A 146 -8.97 -6.49 -8.30
C ALA A 146 -8.65 -7.87 -8.91
N LEU A 147 -8.31 -8.86 -8.07
CA LEU A 147 -8.10 -10.24 -8.52
C LEU A 147 -9.38 -10.93 -8.98
N LEU A 148 -10.50 -10.62 -8.30
CA LEU A 148 -11.81 -11.21 -8.57
C LEU A 148 -12.48 -10.57 -9.80
N ASP A 149 -12.31 -9.25 -9.95
CA ASP A 149 -12.99 -8.45 -10.96
C ASP A 149 -12.48 -8.71 -12.38
N ASP A 150 -11.16 -8.65 -12.59
CA ASP A 150 -10.57 -8.83 -13.93
C ASP A 150 -9.41 -9.85 -13.91
N PRO A 151 -9.53 -10.95 -14.67
CA PRO A 151 -8.46 -11.94 -14.78
C PRO A 151 -7.21 -11.41 -15.50
N PHE A 152 -7.31 -10.35 -16.31
CA PHE A 152 -6.20 -9.74 -17.04
C PHE A 152 -5.38 -8.76 -16.20
N ASN A 153 -5.86 -8.39 -15.00
CA ASN A 153 -5.04 -7.68 -14.02
C ASN A 153 -3.79 -8.48 -13.69
N SER A 154 -2.65 -8.00 -14.20
CA SER A 154 -1.35 -8.67 -14.17
C SER A 154 -0.39 -8.00 -13.19
N PHE A 155 -0.50 -6.68 -13.03
CA PHE A 155 0.18 -5.90 -11.99
C PHE A 155 -0.81 -5.15 -11.10
N PHE A 156 -0.42 -4.92 -9.85
CA PHE A 156 -1.25 -4.33 -8.79
C PHE A 156 -0.46 -3.23 -8.10
N ALA A 157 -0.68 -1.99 -8.49
CA ALA A 157 0.04 -0.81 -8.01
C ALA A 157 -0.71 -0.16 -6.84
N LEU A 158 -0.13 -0.19 -5.63
CA LEU A 158 -0.71 0.48 -4.46
C LEU A 158 -0.32 1.96 -4.45
N ILE A 159 -1.31 2.84 -4.37
CA ILE A 159 -1.18 4.29 -4.50
C ILE A 159 -1.98 4.97 -3.38
N SER A 160 -1.49 6.11 -2.87
CA SER A 160 -2.24 6.95 -1.93
C SER A 160 -2.74 8.22 -2.61
N GLN A 161 -3.64 8.95 -1.95
CA GLN A 161 -4.12 10.25 -2.45
C GLN A 161 -3.03 11.33 -2.57
N HIS A 162 -1.86 11.10 -1.99
CA HIS A 162 -0.73 12.03 -2.04
C HIS A 162 0.35 11.64 -3.07
N CYS A 163 0.08 10.60 -3.86
CA CYS A 163 0.98 10.14 -4.90
C CYS A 163 0.65 10.80 -6.25
N ILE A 164 1.69 11.04 -7.03
CA ILE A 164 1.59 11.52 -8.42
C ILE A 164 2.37 10.58 -9.36
N PRO A 165 1.97 10.46 -10.64
CA PRO A 165 2.80 9.87 -11.67
C PRO A 165 3.99 10.76 -12.00
N LEU A 166 5.12 10.15 -12.37
CA LEU A 166 6.35 10.84 -12.82
C LEU A 166 6.63 10.66 -14.31
N HIS A 167 5.92 9.76 -14.96
CA HIS A 167 6.09 9.34 -16.36
C HIS A 167 4.70 9.18 -17.02
N SER A 168 4.64 9.11 -18.36
CA SER A 168 3.37 8.77 -19.03
C SER A 168 2.92 7.35 -18.70
N PHE A 169 1.63 7.07 -18.92
CA PHE A 169 1.10 5.71 -18.76
C PHE A 169 1.81 4.71 -19.65
N ARG A 170 2.12 5.07 -20.90
CA ARG A 170 2.82 4.18 -21.84
C ARG A 170 4.20 3.79 -21.33
N PHE A 171 4.95 4.75 -20.78
CA PHE A 171 6.24 4.46 -20.17
C PHE A 171 6.11 3.55 -18.96
N ALA A 172 5.16 3.81 -18.06
CA ALA A 172 4.92 2.97 -16.89
C ALA A 172 4.51 1.54 -17.32
N TYR A 173 3.61 1.42 -18.28
CA TYR A 173 3.15 0.14 -18.83
C TYR A 173 4.29 -0.64 -19.49
N HIS A 174 5.06 -0.01 -20.37
CA HIS A 174 6.22 -0.66 -20.98
C HIS A 174 7.29 -1.02 -19.95
N SER A 175 7.53 -0.18 -18.94
CA SER A 175 8.50 -0.48 -17.87
C SER A 175 8.15 -1.73 -17.06
N LEU A 176 6.85 -2.01 -16.88
CA LEU A 176 6.36 -3.19 -16.16
C LEU A 176 6.28 -4.45 -17.05
N PHE A 177 5.88 -4.29 -18.30
CA PHE A 177 5.62 -5.41 -19.22
C PHE A 177 6.74 -5.69 -20.22
N ALA A 178 7.78 -4.86 -20.29
CA ALA A 178 8.96 -5.14 -21.09
C ALA A 178 9.65 -6.38 -20.56
N SER A 179 9.95 -7.31 -21.47
CA SER A 179 10.84 -8.43 -21.21
C SER A 179 12.22 -7.85 -20.92
N THR A 180 12.74 -7.99 -19.69
CA THR A 180 14.17 -7.74 -19.44
C THR A 180 14.97 -8.73 -20.28
N PRO A 181 15.77 -8.31 -21.28
CA PRO A 181 16.55 -9.23 -22.12
C PRO A 181 17.73 -9.89 -21.40
N THR A 182 17.90 -9.63 -20.11
CA THR A 182 19.10 -9.96 -19.35
C THR A 182 18.75 -10.85 -18.18
N GLU A 183 18.54 -12.12 -18.49
CA GLU A 183 19.03 -13.24 -17.68
C GLU A 183 18.65 -14.50 -18.46
N SER A 184 19.61 -15.06 -19.18
CA SER A 184 19.63 -16.45 -19.62
C SER A 184 19.42 -17.35 -18.39
N THR A 185 18.17 -17.50 -17.96
CA THR A 185 17.79 -18.29 -16.79
C THR A 185 17.06 -19.53 -17.24
N THR A 186 17.88 -20.51 -17.62
CA THR A 186 17.64 -21.93 -17.36
C THR A 186 17.56 -22.19 -15.86
N HIS A 187 16.63 -21.54 -15.16
CA HIS A 187 16.33 -21.82 -13.76
C HIS A 187 14.87 -22.23 -13.65
N SER A 188 14.67 -23.50 -14.01
CA SER A 188 13.49 -24.26 -13.64
C SER A 188 13.29 -24.14 -12.12
N THR A 189 12.23 -23.46 -11.71
CA THR A 189 11.69 -23.64 -10.37
C THR A 189 11.28 -25.12 -10.22
N ARG A 190 11.17 -25.64 -8.99
CA ARG A 190 10.79 -27.05 -8.71
C ARG A 190 9.43 -27.48 -9.33
N TYR A 191 8.76 -26.58 -10.05
CA TYR A 191 7.51 -26.73 -10.80
C TYR A 191 7.58 -26.26 -12.28
N GLY A 192 8.77 -26.07 -12.87
CA GLY A 192 8.95 -25.89 -14.32
C GLY A 192 8.36 -24.61 -14.95
N ARG A 193 7.95 -23.60 -14.17
CA ARG A 193 7.37 -22.35 -14.70
C ARG A 193 8.40 -21.21 -14.71
N GLN A 194 8.69 -20.68 -15.90
CA GLN A 194 9.51 -19.49 -16.12
C GLN A 194 8.82 -18.25 -15.51
N VAL A 195 9.53 -17.49 -14.68
CA VAL A 195 8.99 -16.27 -14.06
C VAL A 195 9.02 -15.15 -15.11
N LYS A 196 7.88 -14.89 -15.74
CA LYS A 196 7.76 -13.86 -16.79
C LYS A 196 7.95 -12.43 -16.26
N TYR A 197 7.47 -12.15 -15.04
CA TYR A 197 7.48 -10.82 -14.43
C TYR A 197 7.86 -10.88 -12.95
N ARG A 198 8.59 -9.87 -12.46
CA ARG A 198 8.97 -9.69 -11.05
C ARG A 198 8.11 -8.61 -10.38
N SER A 199 7.89 -8.73 -9.07
CA SER A 199 7.23 -7.69 -8.29
C SER A 199 8.21 -6.62 -7.82
N PHE A 200 7.75 -5.38 -7.77
CA PHE A 200 8.50 -4.21 -7.30
C PHE A 200 8.04 -3.86 -5.90
N ILE A 201 8.77 -4.38 -4.92
CA ILE A 201 8.57 -4.15 -3.50
C ILE A 201 9.93 -4.00 -2.84
N GLU A 202 10.08 -3.00 -1.98
CA GLU A 202 11.29 -2.82 -1.18
C GLU A 202 11.37 -3.89 -0.09
N ILE A 203 12.53 -4.55 0.04
CA ILE A 203 12.76 -5.60 1.02
C ILE A 203 14.12 -5.36 1.69
N LEU A 204 14.09 -4.85 2.91
CA LEU A 204 15.26 -4.50 3.71
C LEU A 204 15.44 -5.50 4.87
N SER A 205 16.69 -5.91 5.09
CA SER A 205 17.11 -6.79 6.19
C SER A 205 18.08 -6.13 7.16
N LYS A 206 18.49 -4.89 6.89
CA LYS A 206 19.54 -4.17 7.64
C LYS A 206 19.15 -2.72 7.95
N GLU A 207 17.85 -2.44 8.07
CA GLU A 207 17.40 -1.11 8.48
C GLU A 207 17.81 -0.85 9.95
N PRO A 208 18.32 0.34 10.29
CA PRO A 208 18.44 0.74 11.69
C PRO A 208 17.10 0.61 12.41
N GLY A 209 17.10 0.11 13.64
CA GLY A 209 15.86 -0.06 14.41
C GLY A 209 15.03 -1.32 14.07
N LEU A 210 15.58 -2.26 13.29
CA LEU A 210 14.84 -3.46 12.85
C LEU A 210 14.38 -4.33 14.03
N TRP A 211 15.16 -4.41 15.10
CA TRP A 211 14.82 -5.18 16.30
C TRP A 211 13.64 -4.57 17.06
N GLU A 212 13.59 -3.24 17.16
CA GLU A 212 12.50 -2.48 17.75
C GLU A 212 11.22 -2.68 16.93
N ARG A 213 11.33 -2.64 15.60
CA ARG A 213 10.23 -2.93 14.67
C ARG A 213 9.70 -4.37 14.78
N TYR A 214 10.60 -5.34 14.99
CA TYR A 214 10.27 -6.75 15.18
C TYR A 214 9.52 -6.99 16.49
N THR A 215 10.02 -6.44 17.60
CA THR A 215 9.44 -6.60 18.94
C THR A 215 8.28 -5.65 19.24
N ALA A 216 7.89 -4.79 18.29
CA ALA A 216 6.88 -3.75 18.50
C ALA A 216 5.47 -4.28 18.83
N ARG A 217 5.18 -5.57 18.58
CA ARG A 217 3.93 -6.26 18.95
C ARG A 217 4.02 -7.07 20.24
N GLY A 218 5.19 -7.07 20.89
CA GLY A 218 5.52 -7.90 22.04
C GLY A 218 6.73 -8.78 21.76
N ASN A 219 7.45 -9.13 22.83
CA ASN A 219 8.56 -10.07 22.75
C ASN A 219 8.03 -11.46 22.31
N ASP A 220 8.79 -12.13 21.46
CA ASP A 220 8.50 -13.48 20.95
C ASP A 220 7.19 -13.68 20.18
N VAL A 221 6.37 -12.63 20.02
CA VAL A 221 5.08 -12.71 19.30
C VAL A 221 5.25 -13.24 17.89
N MET A 222 6.34 -12.87 17.21
CA MET A 222 6.64 -13.28 15.84
C MET A 222 7.09 -14.74 15.73
N LEU A 223 7.54 -15.36 16.83
CA LEU A 223 8.01 -16.75 16.86
C LEU A 223 6.84 -17.75 16.98
N PRO A 224 7.02 -18.99 16.51
CA PRO A 224 8.14 -19.48 15.68
C PRO A 224 8.02 -19.13 14.19
N GLU A 225 6.88 -18.59 13.74
CA GLU A 225 6.56 -18.45 12.32
C GLU A 225 7.52 -17.54 11.56
N ILE A 226 8.03 -16.50 12.22
CA ILE A 226 8.92 -15.49 11.65
C ILE A 226 10.09 -15.29 12.62
N PRO A 227 11.18 -16.08 12.49
CA PRO A 227 12.44 -15.78 13.16
C PRO A 227 12.96 -14.39 12.75
N PHE A 228 13.72 -13.74 13.63
CA PHE A 228 14.22 -12.39 13.39
C PHE A 228 15.01 -12.27 12.09
N GLU A 229 15.81 -13.29 11.75
CA GLU A 229 16.65 -13.35 10.55
C GLU A 229 15.82 -13.37 9.26
N ARG A 230 14.52 -13.71 9.36
CA ARG A 230 13.56 -13.71 8.25
C ARG A 230 12.64 -12.50 8.24
N PHE A 231 12.64 -11.69 9.29
CA PHE A 231 11.85 -10.47 9.35
C PHE A 231 12.41 -9.43 8.38
N ARG A 232 11.53 -8.81 7.59
CA ARG A 232 11.88 -7.76 6.64
C ARG A 232 10.94 -6.58 6.79
N VAL A 233 11.45 -5.43 6.38
CA VAL A 233 10.72 -4.16 6.33
C VAL A 233 10.92 -3.52 4.96
N GLY A 234 10.11 -2.53 4.64
CA GLY A 234 10.22 -1.75 3.41
C GLY A 234 9.04 -0.83 3.22
N SER A 235 9.03 -0.10 2.11
CA SER A 235 7.96 0.82 1.74
C SER A 235 6.57 0.18 1.77
N GLN A 236 5.60 0.93 2.28
CA GLN A 236 4.17 0.62 2.14
C GLN A 236 3.75 0.47 0.67
N PHE A 237 4.39 1.21 -0.25
CA PHE A 237 4.00 1.29 -1.65
C PHE A 237 4.76 0.29 -2.50
N PHE A 238 4.03 -0.47 -3.32
CA PHE A 238 4.58 -1.53 -4.16
C PHE A 238 3.82 -1.64 -5.48
N ILE A 239 4.37 -2.42 -6.40
CA ILE A 239 3.68 -2.97 -7.56
C ILE A 239 3.86 -4.49 -7.58
N LEU A 240 2.82 -5.25 -7.26
CA LEU A 240 2.88 -6.71 -7.22
C LEU A 240 2.43 -7.33 -8.53
N THR A 241 3.01 -8.46 -8.88
CA THR A 241 2.45 -9.33 -9.92
C THR A 241 1.18 -10.02 -9.40
N ARG A 242 0.32 -10.49 -10.31
CA ARG A 242 -0.88 -11.28 -9.97
C ARG A 242 -0.59 -12.46 -9.06
N ARG A 243 0.53 -13.16 -9.29
CA ARG A 243 0.95 -14.29 -8.46
C ARG A 243 1.23 -13.87 -7.03
N HIS A 244 1.94 -12.75 -6.82
CA HIS A 244 2.23 -12.25 -5.47
C HIS A 244 0.99 -11.64 -4.80
N ALA A 245 0.11 -11.00 -5.56
CA ALA A 245 -1.21 -10.57 -5.05
C ALA A 245 -2.02 -11.78 -4.52
N LEU A 246 -2.02 -12.91 -5.24
CA LEU A 246 -2.66 -14.14 -4.79
C LEU A 246 -2.02 -14.73 -3.52
N LEU A 247 -0.68 -14.74 -3.43
CA LEU A 247 0.01 -15.16 -2.21
C LEU A 247 -0.41 -14.33 -1.00
N VAL A 248 -0.47 -13.00 -1.17
CA VAL A 248 -0.87 -12.05 -0.12
C VAL A 248 -2.28 -12.31 0.41
N ILE A 249 -3.27 -12.49 -0.47
CA ILE A 249 -4.66 -12.67 -0.03
C ILE A 249 -4.90 -14.08 0.57
N ARG A 250 -4.10 -15.07 0.16
CA ARG A 250 -4.15 -16.45 0.67
C ARG A 250 -3.45 -16.63 2.00
N ASP A 251 -2.45 -15.79 2.32
CA ASP A 251 -1.70 -15.96 3.55
C ASP A 251 -2.61 -15.82 4.78
N ARG A 252 -2.52 -16.86 5.63
CA ARG A 252 -3.13 -16.90 6.95
C ARG A 252 -2.08 -17.07 8.04
N ARG A 253 -0.87 -17.51 7.69
CA ARG A 253 0.17 -17.90 8.65
C ARG A 253 0.80 -16.65 9.24
N LEU A 254 1.34 -15.79 8.39
CA LEU A 254 1.99 -14.56 8.82
C LEU A 254 0.95 -13.53 9.26
N TRP A 255 -0.22 -13.52 8.63
CA TRP A 255 -1.34 -12.67 9.01
C TRP A 255 -1.75 -12.83 10.48
N ARG A 256 -1.76 -14.04 11.04
CA ARG A 256 -2.08 -14.27 12.46
C ARG A 256 -1.15 -13.50 13.41
N LYS A 257 0.09 -13.25 13.00
CA LYS A 257 1.07 -12.46 13.76
C LYS A 257 0.90 -10.97 13.52
N PHE A 258 0.83 -10.57 12.25
CA PHE A 258 0.77 -9.17 11.87
C PHE A 258 -0.57 -8.49 12.16
N LYS A 259 -1.66 -9.25 12.33
CA LYS A 259 -2.97 -8.73 12.76
C LYS A 259 -3.04 -8.35 14.24
N LEU A 260 -2.03 -8.72 15.03
CA LEU A 260 -1.98 -8.36 16.44
C LEU A 260 -1.67 -6.86 16.61
N PRO A 261 -2.20 -6.21 17.66
CA PRO A 261 -1.96 -4.79 17.91
C PRO A 261 -0.49 -4.46 18.13
N CYS A 262 -0.11 -3.25 17.75
CA CYS A 262 1.21 -2.69 17.94
C CYS A 262 1.38 -2.10 19.35
N LEU A 263 2.10 -2.74 20.25
CA LEU A 263 2.32 -2.23 21.61
C LEU A 263 3.22 -0.98 21.65
N LYS A 264 4.16 -0.85 20.71
CA LYS A 264 5.07 0.31 20.57
C LYS A 264 4.76 1.06 19.27
N THR A 265 3.88 2.06 19.31
CA THR A 265 3.36 2.73 18.11
C THR A 265 4.42 3.42 17.24
N GLU A 266 5.44 4.01 17.86
CA GLU A 266 6.49 4.75 17.14
C GLU A 266 7.37 3.86 16.24
N SER A 267 7.45 2.56 16.55
CA SER A 267 8.27 1.57 15.83
C SER A 267 7.44 0.53 15.08
N CYS A 268 6.12 0.67 15.04
CA CYS A 268 5.25 -0.36 14.50
C CYS A 268 4.48 0.13 13.27
N TYR A 269 4.92 -0.29 12.10
CA TYR A 269 4.27 0.00 10.83
C TYR A 269 3.90 -1.33 10.17
N PRO A 270 2.78 -1.98 10.57
CA PRO A 270 2.42 -3.32 10.10
C PRO A 270 2.49 -3.52 8.60
N GLU A 271 1.97 -2.56 7.85
CA GLU A 271 1.96 -2.53 6.39
C GLU A 271 3.37 -2.47 5.80
N GLU A 272 4.33 -1.84 6.47
CA GLU A 272 5.74 -1.81 6.05
C GLU A 272 6.51 -3.07 6.46
N HIS A 273 5.93 -3.93 7.30
CA HIS A 273 6.59 -5.14 7.81
C HIS A 273 6.02 -6.41 7.14
N TYR A 274 4.69 -6.50 7.00
CA TYR A 274 3.97 -7.70 6.59
C TYR A 274 4.29 -8.14 5.15
N PHE A 275 4.10 -7.25 4.17
CA PHE A 275 4.29 -7.58 2.76
C PHE A 275 5.74 -7.95 2.42
N PRO A 276 6.77 -7.18 2.83
CA PRO A 276 8.16 -7.57 2.54
C PRO A 276 8.57 -8.84 3.27
N THR A 277 8.12 -9.06 4.52
CA THR A 277 8.38 -10.31 5.25
C THR A 277 7.76 -11.50 4.50
N LEU A 278 6.47 -11.44 4.18
CA LEU A 278 5.78 -12.52 3.45
C LEU A 278 6.46 -12.83 2.11
N LEU A 279 6.68 -11.83 1.27
CA LEU A 279 7.19 -12.07 -0.07
C LEU A 279 8.66 -12.51 -0.06
N SER A 280 9.50 -12.02 0.86
CA SER A 280 10.86 -12.54 1.01
C SER A 280 10.90 -13.98 1.50
N MET A 281 9.93 -14.41 2.30
CA MET A 281 9.88 -15.76 2.85
C MET A 281 9.32 -16.79 1.87
N GLU A 282 8.36 -16.39 1.04
CA GLU A 282 7.64 -17.27 0.11
C GLU A 282 8.23 -17.24 -1.30
N ASP A 283 8.71 -16.09 -1.79
CA ASP A 283 9.36 -15.97 -3.10
C ASP A 283 10.28 -14.74 -3.24
N GLU A 284 11.48 -14.86 -2.68
CA GLU A 284 12.50 -13.81 -2.75
C GLU A 284 12.94 -13.49 -4.19
N LYS A 285 13.08 -14.52 -5.05
CA LYS A 285 13.59 -14.35 -6.43
C LYS A 285 12.55 -13.72 -7.36
N GLY A 286 11.26 -13.87 -7.05
CA GLY A 286 10.17 -13.20 -7.75
C GLY A 286 10.05 -11.70 -7.45
N CYS A 287 10.87 -11.14 -6.56
CA CYS A 287 10.85 -9.73 -6.18
C CYS A 287 12.16 -9.03 -6.58
N THR A 288 12.06 -7.77 -7.03
CA THR A 288 13.24 -6.95 -7.35
C THR A 288 13.95 -6.38 -6.12
N LYS A 289 13.29 -6.43 -4.95
CA LYS A 289 13.71 -5.76 -3.70
C LYS A 289 13.75 -4.22 -3.81
N PHE A 290 13.16 -3.67 -4.86
CA PHE A 290 13.08 -2.23 -5.15
C PHE A 290 11.63 -1.80 -5.36
N THR A 291 11.23 -0.66 -4.78
CA THR A 291 9.92 -0.06 -5.03
C THR A 291 10.00 1.00 -6.13
N LEU A 292 8.98 1.10 -6.97
CA LEU A 292 8.88 2.09 -8.04
C LEU A 292 8.21 3.41 -7.58
N THR A 293 8.03 3.60 -6.27
CA THR A 293 7.50 4.84 -5.69
C THR A 293 8.59 5.57 -4.91
N HIS A 294 9.00 6.74 -5.41
CA HIS A 294 9.96 7.61 -4.75
C HIS A 294 9.34 8.22 -3.48
N VAL A 295 10.10 8.16 -2.37
CA VAL A 295 9.77 8.82 -1.11
C VAL A 295 11.00 9.59 -0.62
N ASN A 296 10.84 10.89 -0.38
CA ASN A 296 11.91 11.71 0.18
C ASN A 296 11.86 11.68 1.72
N TRP A 297 12.86 11.05 2.35
CA TRP A 297 12.98 10.95 3.80
C TRP A 297 13.84 12.05 4.44
N THR A 298 14.42 12.96 3.64
CA THR A 298 15.18 14.11 4.14
C THR A 298 14.29 15.00 5.01
N GLY A 299 14.74 15.33 6.23
CA GLY A 299 13.98 16.16 7.16
C GLY A 299 12.70 15.50 7.69
N SER A 300 12.63 14.16 7.69
CA SER A 300 11.45 13.44 8.20
C SER A 300 11.15 13.76 9.67
N VAL A 301 9.86 13.86 9.99
CA VAL A 301 9.36 14.17 11.35
C VAL A 301 8.26 13.18 11.71
N GLY A 302 8.37 12.50 12.86
CA GLY A 302 7.34 11.57 13.35
C GLY A 302 7.02 10.43 12.38
N GLY A 303 8.03 9.94 11.64
CA GLY A 303 7.86 8.91 10.61
C GLY A 303 7.10 9.37 9.37
N HIS A 304 6.98 10.68 9.12
CA HIS A 304 6.46 11.22 7.87
C HIS A 304 7.59 11.68 6.96
N PRO A 305 7.53 11.34 5.65
CA PRO A 305 8.48 11.85 4.68
C PRO A 305 8.26 13.34 4.41
N HIS A 306 9.23 13.96 3.74
CA HIS A 306 9.11 15.32 3.21
C HIS A 306 7.81 15.46 2.42
N THR A 307 7.13 16.58 2.63
CA THR A 307 5.89 16.91 1.92
C THR A 307 6.12 18.11 1.02
N TYR A 308 6.16 17.86 -0.29
CA TYR A 308 6.35 18.89 -1.31
C TYR A 308 5.20 19.90 -1.30
N ARG A 309 5.57 21.18 -1.37
CA ARG A 309 4.67 22.33 -1.48
C ARG A 309 4.62 22.88 -2.91
N PRO A 310 3.62 23.71 -3.26
CA PRO A 310 3.49 24.25 -4.61
C PRO A 310 4.75 24.93 -5.15
N ALA A 311 5.45 25.70 -4.30
CA ALA A 311 6.67 26.41 -4.68
C ALA A 311 7.86 25.50 -5.03
N GLU A 312 7.81 24.22 -4.65
CA GLU A 312 8.86 23.25 -4.97
C GLU A 312 8.58 22.52 -6.30
N VAL A 313 7.35 22.61 -6.83
CA VAL A 313 6.97 21.93 -8.07
C VAL A 313 7.62 22.63 -9.26
N SER A 314 8.56 21.94 -9.89
CA SER A 314 9.27 22.42 -11.08
C SER A 314 9.63 21.25 -12.01
N PRO A 315 9.97 21.52 -13.28
CA PRO A 315 10.49 20.49 -14.18
C PRO A 315 11.71 19.76 -13.60
N GLU A 316 12.65 20.49 -12.99
CA GLU A 316 13.86 19.96 -12.39
C GLU A 316 13.57 19.05 -11.20
N LEU A 317 12.51 19.35 -10.42
CA LEU A 317 12.05 18.42 -9.39
C LEU A 317 11.58 17.11 -10.02
N VAL A 318 10.74 17.15 -11.06
CA VAL A 318 10.22 15.94 -11.71
C VAL A 318 11.35 15.07 -12.26
N TYR A 319 12.30 15.66 -12.99
CA TYR A 319 13.46 14.93 -13.51
C TYR A 319 14.29 14.29 -12.40
N ARG A 320 14.50 15.01 -11.29
CA ARG A 320 15.23 14.47 -10.14
C ARG A 320 14.50 13.31 -9.47
N LEU A 321 13.17 13.39 -9.35
CA LEU A 321 12.33 12.36 -8.74
C LEU A 321 12.29 11.06 -9.55
N ARG A 322 12.51 11.13 -10.88
CA ARG A 322 12.64 9.94 -11.74
C ARG A 322 13.89 9.12 -11.42
N LEU A 323 14.98 9.79 -11.03
CA LEU A 323 16.28 9.14 -10.81
C LEU A 323 16.25 8.18 -9.62
N SER A 324 16.90 7.03 -9.78
CA SER A 324 17.11 6.06 -8.71
C SER A 324 18.52 5.44 -8.79
N ASN A 325 18.92 4.76 -7.71
CA ASN A 325 20.17 3.98 -7.67
C ASN A 325 20.00 2.56 -8.24
N SER A 326 18.86 2.28 -8.89
CA SER A 326 18.55 1.01 -9.54
C SER A 326 18.61 1.16 -11.06
N THR A 327 18.48 0.05 -11.78
CA THR A 327 18.29 0.07 -13.25
C THR A 327 16.89 0.57 -13.66
N TYR A 328 16.01 0.82 -12.69
CA TYR A 328 14.65 1.30 -12.89
C TYR A 328 14.51 2.79 -12.56
N SER A 329 13.73 3.52 -13.36
CA SER A 329 13.23 4.84 -12.98
C SER A 329 12.09 4.70 -11.97
N TYR A 330 11.92 5.67 -11.07
CA TYR A 330 10.70 5.74 -10.26
C TYR A 330 9.51 6.14 -11.14
N LEU A 331 8.39 5.42 -11.00
CA LEU A 331 7.16 5.69 -11.75
C LEU A 331 6.22 6.65 -11.01
N PHE A 332 6.29 6.66 -9.68
CA PHE A 332 5.43 7.49 -8.83
C PHE A 332 6.27 8.21 -7.78
N ALA A 333 5.76 9.32 -7.25
CA ALA A 333 6.36 10.01 -6.12
C ALA A 333 5.33 10.42 -5.07
N ARG A 334 5.80 10.51 -3.82
CA ARG A 334 5.07 11.08 -2.68
C ARG A 334 6.06 11.77 -1.73
N LYS A 335 5.63 12.72 -0.89
CA LYS A 335 4.25 13.13 -0.60
C LYS A 335 4.01 14.57 -1.09
N PHE A 336 2.90 14.82 -1.78
CA PHE A 336 2.53 16.16 -2.25
C PHE A 336 1.34 16.71 -1.47
N LEU A 337 1.36 18.02 -1.17
CA LEU A 337 0.18 18.73 -0.66
C LEU A 337 -0.89 18.85 -1.74
N PRO A 338 -2.19 18.84 -1.39
CA PRO A 338 -3.28 19.07 -2.33
C PRO A 338 -3.09 20.27 -3.27
N ASP A 339 -2.59 21.38 -2.73
CA ASP A 339 -2.41 22.64 -3.47
C ASP A 339 -1.32 22.56 -4.56
N CYS A 340 -0.54 21.47 -4.60
CA CYS A 340 0.39 21.21 -5.70
C CYS A 340 -0.32 20.86 -7.01
N LEU A 341 -1.64 20.62 -7.01
CA LEU A 341 -2.38 20.21 -8.21
C LEU A 341 -2.18 21.19 -9.37
N THR A 342 -2.37 22.49 -9.15
CA THR A 342 -2.26 23.51 -10.19
C THR A 342 -0.87 23.52 -10.85
N PRO A 343 0.24 23.72 -10.12
CA PRO A 343 1.56 23.72 -10.75
C PRO A 343 1.94 22.37 -11.36
N LEU A 344 1.41 21.24 -10.85
CA LEU A 344 1.59 19.94 -11.48
C LEU A 344 0.85 19.82 -12.82
N LEU A 345 -0.36 20.38 -12.92
CA LEU A 345 -1.12 20.40 -14.18
C LEU A 345 -0.46 21.30 -15.22
N ASP A 346 0.15 22.41 -14.81
CA ASP A 346 0.86 23.36 -15.69
C ASP A 346 2.03 22.71 -16.44
N ILE A 347 2.69 21.71 -15.81
CA ILE A 347 3.82 20.98 -16.40
C ILE A 347 3.46 19.54 -16.82
N ALA A 348 2.18 19.15 -16.76
CA ALA A 348 1.77 17.76 -16.98
C ALA A 348 2.11 17.28 -18.41
N ASP A 349 1.70 18.04 -19.43
CA ASP A 349 1.83 17.62 -20.83
C ASP A 349 3.22 17.94 -21.40
N THR A 350 3.94 18.90 -20.79
CA THR A 350 5.25 19.37 -21.27
C THR A 350 6.41 18.66 -20.59
N VAL A 351 6.21 18.14 -19.38
CA VAL A 351 7.27 17.51 -18.56
C VAL A 351 6.86 16.14 -18.04
N ILE A 352 5.80 16.04 -17.23
CA ILE A 352 5.48 14.80 -16.48
C ILE A 352 5.18 13.63 -17.43
N PHE A 353 4.35 13.88 -18.46
CA PHE A 353 3.93 12.88 -19.45
C PHE A 353 4.70 12.97 -20.75
N ARG A 354 5.83 13.70 -20.75
CA ARG A 354 6.81 13.75 -21.83
C ARG A 354 8.04 12.97 -21.39
N ASP A 355 8.09 11.70 -21.79
CA ASP A 355 9.14 10.75 -21.42
C ASP A 355 10.41 10.87 -22.27
#